data_AF-A0A9P4LMS4-F1
#
_entry.id   AF-A0A9P4LMS4-F1
#
_cell.length_a   1.000
_cell.length_b   1.000
_cell.length_c   1.000
_cell.angle_alpha   90.00
_cell.angle_beta   90.00
_cell.angle_gamma   90.00
#
_symmetry.space_group_name_H-M   'P 1'
#
loop_
_entity.id
_entity.type
_entity.pdbx_description
1 polymer ?
#
loop_
_entity_poly.entity_id
_entity_poly.type
_entity_poly.pdbx_seq_one_letter_code
_entity_poly.pdbx_strand_id
1 'polypeptide(L)'
;MHRKNPISVLVYNSLFPQPSPTDPPSFSAHLSKNLVGEVRIETANFYGSLDTIEARYPGLNYAFAPHRKRLGRFPHHRRLFEAFDRLGLTEAEIQGFCRWEGTLWARERYERDEGVKVVDTTGVEIGEWVDQRRFPKSTSQSQINVKTDIEVEIEQVAATTSRQPDQDTQMQDDEEDEESDEEELDASVGFSLNARLLQAAALREQGANVPMDPEWEQYLKEAQERGELNI
;
A
#
# COMPACT_ATOMS: atom_id res chain seq x y z
N MET A 1 -22.85 -35.17 8.89
CA MET A 1 -21.86 -36.14 8.37
C MET A 1 -20.49 -35.74 8.90
N HIS A 2 -19.82 -36.61 9.66
CA HIS A 2 -18.43 -36.36 10.06
C HIS A 2 -17.50 -37.01 9.04
N ARG A 3 -16.57 -36.23 8.47
CA ARG A 3 -15.53 -36.76 7.58
C ARG A 3 -14.57 -37.64 8.39
N LYS A 4 -14.10 -38.74 7.77
CA LYS A 4 -13.15 -39.67 8.42
C LYS A 4 -11.76 -39.06 8.59
N ASN A 5 -11.34 -38.22 7.65
CA ASN A 5 -10.07 -37.51 7.72
C ASN A 5 -10.30 -36.08 8.22
N PRO A 6 -9.42 -35.56 9.11
CA PRO A 6 -9.53 -34.19 9.59
C PRO A 6 -9.37 -33.20 8.42
N ILE A 7 -10.15 -32.12 8.45
CA ILE A 7 -10.19 -31.10 7.38
C ILE A 7 -8.81 -30.49 7.16
N SER A 8 -8.03 -30.27 8.23
CA SER A 8 -6.66 -29.75 8.15
C SER A 8 -5.76 -30.56 7.23
N VAL A 9 -5.82 -31.89 7.32
CA VAL A 9 -5.02 -32.80 6.50
C VAL A 9 -5.53 -32.82 5.05
N LEU A 10 -6.85 -32.84 4.86
CA LEU A 10 -7.45 -32.80 3.52
C LEU A 10 -7.08 -31.52 2.77
N VAL A 11 -7.19 -30.36 3.43
CA VAL A 11 -6.83 -29.05 2.87
C VAL A 11 -5.34 -28.99 2.57
N TYR A 12 -4.49 -29.42 3.50
CA TYR A 12 -3.04 -29.43 3.29
C TYR A 12 -2.64 -30.28 2.07
N ASN A 13 -3.16 -31.50 1.95
CA ASN A 13 -2.87 -32.38 0.81
C ASN A 13 -3.40 -31.81 -0.52
N SER A 14 -4.49 -31.04 -0.49
CA SER A 14 -5.05 -30.36 -1.66
C SER A 14 -4.21 -29.13 -2.09
N LEU A 15 -3.57 -28.46 -1.11
CA LEU A 15 -2.69 -27.32 -1.35
C LEU A 15 -1.30 -27.74 -1.83
N PHE A 16 -0.74 -28.79 -1.24
CA PHE A 16 0.60 -29.30 -1.50
C PHE A 16 0.54 -30.79 -1.87
N PRO A 17 0.05 -31.13 -3.07
CA PRO A 17 -0.04 -32.53 -3.51
C PRO A 17 1.33 -33.20 -3.66
N GLN A 18 2.38 -32.40 -3.92
CA GLN A 18 3.78 -32.83 -4.00
C GLN A 18 4.63 -31.84 -3.21
N PRO A 19 4.74 -32.00 -1.87
CA PRO A 19 5.43 -31.04 -1.02
C PRO A 19 6.94 -31.04 -1.29
N SER A 20 7.49 -29.86 -1.56
CA SER A 20 8.93 -29.59 -1.65
C SER A 20 9.55 -29.41 -0.25
N PRO A 21 10.86 -29.63 -0.05
CA PRO A 21 11.55 -29.27 1.20
C PRO A 21 11.42 -27.79 1.61
N THR A 22 11.12 -26.91 0.66
CA THR A 22 10.88 -25.47 0.90
C THR A 22 9.47 -25.15 1.38
N ASP A 23 8.54 -26.10 1.20
CA ASP A 23 7.14 -25.91 1.54
C ASP A 23 6.90 -26.10 3.04
N PRO A 24 5.88 -25.44 3.63
CA PRO A 24 5.55 -25.61 5.03
C PRO A 24 5.15 -27.07 5.31
N PRO A 25 5.66 -27.74 6.36
CA PRO A 25 5.44 -29.18 6.59
C PRO A 25 4.03 -29.54 7.08
N SER A 26 3.19 -28.55 7.40
CA SER A 26 1.83 -28.73 7.86
C SER A 26 0.96 -27.53 7.54
N PHE A 27 -0.37 -27.69 7.63
CA PHE A 27 -1.30 -26.57 7.49
C PHE A 27 -1.02 -25.46 8.50
N SER A 28 -0.68 -25.82 9.75
CA SER A 28 -0.35 -24.83 10.78
C SER A 28 0.88 -24.00 10.40
N ALA A 29 1.90 -24.62 9.82
CA ALA A 29 3.09 -23.91 9.37
C ALA A 29 2.77 -22.99 8.16
N HIS A 30 1.92 -23.46 7.24
CA HIS A 30 1.45 -22.64 6.12
C HIS A 30 0.62 -21.44 6.59
N LEU A 31 -0.25 -21.64 7.57
CA LEU A 31 -1.06 -20.60 8.19
C LEU A 31 -0.18 -19.49 8.77
N SER A 32 0.75 -19.84 9.67
CA SER A 32 1.62 -18.86 10.34
C SER A 32 2.55 -18.14 9.37
N LYS A 33 3.11 -18.85 8.37
CA LYS A 33 4.08 -18.28 7.43
C LYS A 33 3.43 -17.37 6.38
N ASN A 34 2.25 -17.74 5.89
CA ASN A 34 1.68 -17.16 4.68
C ASN A 34 0.32 -16.49 4.92
N LEU A 35 -0.65 -17.22 5.46
CA LEU A 35 -2.03 -16.74 5.54
C LEU A 35 -2.20 -15.61 6.57
N VAL A 36 -1.55 -15.70 7.74
CA VAL A 36 -1.65 -14.63 8.76
C VAL A 36 -1.13 -13.30 8.23
N GLY A 37 -0.04 -13.31 7.45
CA GLY A 37 0.49 -12.10 6.81
C GLY A 37 -0.52 -11.47 5.84
N GLU A 38 -1.12 -12.29 4.97
CA GLU A 38 -2.14 -11.82 4.02
C GLU A 38 -3.38 -11.25 4.73
N VAL A 39 -3.84 -11.88 5.82
CA VAL A 39 -4.94 -11.36 6.65
C VAL A 39 -4.60 -9.99 7.22
N ARG A 40 -3.39 -9.81 7.76
CA ARG A 40 -2.95 -8.53 8.32
C ARG A 40 -2.92 -7.41 7.29
N ILE A 41 -2.44 -7.71 6.08
CA ILE A 41 -2.45 -6.75 4.97
C ILE A 41 -3.89 -6.38 4.59
N GLU A 42 -4.80 -7.37 4.50
CA GLU A 42 -6.21 -7.10 4.20
C GLU A 42 -6.90 -6.24 5.26
N THR A 43 -6.64 -6.54 6.54
CA THR A 43 -7.17 -5.76 7.67
C THR A 43 -6.64 -4.33 7.63
N ALA A 44 -5.34 -4.14 7.44
CA ALA A 44 -4.73 -2.82 7.36
C ALA A 44 -5.28 -2.00 6.17
N ASN A 45 -5.48 -2.64 5.02
CA ASN A 45 -6.05 -1.96 3.84
C ASN A 45 -7.51 -1.56 4.02
N PHE A 46 -8.27 -2.24 4.88
CA PHE A 46 -9.71 -2.01 5.03
C PHE A 46 -10.09 -1.18 6.24
N TYR A 47 -9.46 -1.44 7.40
CA TYR A 47 -9.73 -0.75 8.66
C TYR A 47 -8.62 0.25 9.05
N GLY A 48 -7.45 0.21 8.40
CA GLY A 48 -6.31 1.04 8.77
C GLY A 48 -5.54 0.51 9.97
N SER A 49 -5.37 1.35 11.00
CA SER A 49 -4.59 1.03 12.19
C SER A 49 -5.27 -0.04 13.06
N LEU A 50 -4.48 -0.75 13.88
CA LEU A 50 -4.94 -1.79 14.83
C LEU A 50 -5.36 -1.20 16.18
N ASP A 51 -5.55 0.11 16.25
CA ASP A 51 -6.04 0.84 17.42
C ASP A 51 -7.53 0.59 17.68
N THR A 52 -8.33 0.47 16.61
CA THR A 52 -9.76 0.20 16.71
C THR A 52 -10.06 -1.25 17.06
N ILE A 53 -11.20 -1.48 17.72
CA ILE A 53 -11.63 -2.83 18.09
C ILE A 53 -12.00 -3.68 16.87
N GLU A 54 -12.57 -3.05 15.84
CA GLU A 54 -12.93 -3.70 14.58
C GLU A 54 -11.70 -4.13 13.77
N ALA A 55 -10.60 -3.36 13.78
CA ALA A 55 -9.35 -3.76 13.14
C ALA A 55 -8.68 -4.93 13.87
N ARG A 56 -8.75 -4.97 15.21
CA ARG A 56 -8.22 -6.11 16.00
C ARG A 56 -9.03 -7.39 15.80
N TYR A 57 -10.34 -7.25 15.63
CA TYR A 57 -11.28 -8.36 15.45
C TYR A 57 -12.13 -8.18 14.17
N PRO A 58 -11.50 -8.24 12.98
CA PRO A 58 -12.17 -7.92 11.71
C PRO A 58 -13.25 -8.94 11.32
N GLY A 59 -13.22 -10.14 11.92
CA GLY A 59 -14.28 -11.13 11.78
C GLY A 59 -14.43 -11.69 10.37
N LEU A 60 -13.32 -11.88 9.66
CA LEU A 60 -13.33 -12.37 8.28
C LEU A 60 -13.99 -13.75 8.19
N ASN A 61 -15.17 -13.80 7.57
CA ASN A 61 -15.91 -15.02 7.29
C ASN A 61 -15.48 -15.62 5.94
N TYR A 62 -14.82 -16.78 5.97
CA TYR A 62 -14.25 -17.44 4.80
C TYR A 62 -15.31 -18.17 3.94
N ALA A 63 -16.55 -18.28 4.43
CA ALA A 63 -17.69 -18.74 3.65
C ALA A 63 -18.43 -17.58 2.96
N PHE A 64 -18.21 -16.34 3.42
CA PHE A 64 -18.88 -15.16 2.87
C PHE A 64 -18.21 -14.67 1.58
N ALA A 65 -18.97 -14.64 0.48
CA ALA A 65 -18.42 -14.37 -0.86
C ALA A 65 -17.67 -13.02 -0.98
N PRO A 66 -18.12 -11.90 -0.40
CA PRO A 66 -17.36 -10.64 -0.42
C PRO A 66 -15.99 -10.74 0.25
N HIS A 67 -15.86 -11.43 1.38
CA HIS A 67 -14.58 -11.66 2.02
C HIS A 67 -13.68 -12.56 1.18
N ARG A 68 -14.23 -13.64 0.61
CA ARG A 68 -13.48 -14.51 -0.31
C ARG A 68 -12.97 -13.75 -1.52
N LYS A 69 -13.76 -12.83 -2.08
CA LYS A 69 -13.37 -11.99 -3.21
C LYS A 69 -12.22 -11.05 -2.84
N ARG A 70 -12.29 -10.41 -1.67
CA ARG A 70 -11.23 -9.51 -1.16
C ARG A 70 -9.94 -10.27 -0.85
N LEU A 71 -10.01 -11.32 -0.05
CA LEU A 71 -8.86 -12.16 0.32
C LEU A 71 -8.31 -12.97 -0.86
N GLY A 72 -9.15 -13.29 -1.85
CA GLY A 72 -8.74 -14.00 -3.06
C GLY A 72 -7.76 -13.25 -3.96
N ARG A 73 -7.47 -11.98 -3.64
CA ARG A 73 -6.39 -11.19 -4.23
C ARG A 73 -5.02 -11.75 -3.87
N PHE A 74 -4.90 -12.31 -2.67
CA PHE A 74 -3.63 -12.81 -2.18
C PHE A 74 -3.39 -14.25 -2.65
N PRO A 75 -2.16 -14.60 -3.04
CA PRO A 75 -1.86 -15.90 -3.64
C PRO A 75 -2.24 -17.10 -2.76
N HIS A 76 -1.99 -17.03 -1.44
CA HIS A 76 -2.21 -18.18 -0.56
C HIS A 76 -3.68 -18.34 -0.18
N HIS A 77 -4.39 -17.24 0.11
CA HIS A 77 -5.85 -17.27 0.29
C HIS A 77 -6.58 -17.73 -0.97
N ARG A 78 -6.17 -17.27 -2.17
CA ARG A 78 -6.75 -17.73 -3.43
C ARG A 78 -6.66 -19.25 -3.56
N ARG A 79 -5.47 -19.82 -3.35
CA ARG A 79 -5.25 -21.28 -3.38
C ARG A 79 -6.04 -22.01 -2.30
N LEU A 80 -6.15 -21.43 -1.10
CA LEU A 80 -6.96 -21.97 -0.01
C LEU A 80 -8.44 -22.06 -0.39
N PHE A 81 -8.99 -20.99 -0.95
CA PHE A 81 -10.37 -20.95 -1.42
C PHE A 81 -10.63 -21.94 -2.55
N GLU A 82 -9.73 -22.02 -3.53
CA GLU A 82 -9.80 -23.04 -4.58
C GLU A 82 -9.76 -24.47 -4.00
N ALA A 83 -8.95 -24.70 -2.95
CA ALA A 83 -8.90 -25.99 -2.27
C ALA A 83 -10.20 -26.32 -1.52
N PHE A 84 -10.83 -25.32 -0.88
CA PHE A 84 -12.14 -25.50 -0.23
C PHE A 84 -13.23 -25.88 -1.23
N ASP A 85 -13.26 -25.19 -2.37
CA ASP A 85 -14.24 -25.47 -3.44
C ASP A 85 -14.00 -26.85 -4.06
N ARG A 86 -12.74 -27.20 -4.33
CA ARG A 86 -12.38 -28.53 -4.86
C ARG A 86 -12.75 -29.68 -3.92
N LEU A 87 -12.62 -29.47 -2.61
CA LEU A 87 -12.98 -30.44 -1.58
C LEU A 87 -14.47 -30.46 -1.24
N GLY A 88 -15.25 -29.55 -1.84
CA GLY A 88 -16.68 -29.37 -1.56
C GLY A 88 -16.94 -29.15 -0.06
N LEU A 89 -16.14 -28.29 0.59
CA LEU A 89 -16.35 -27.99 2.00
C LEU A 89 -17.64 -27.18 2.17
N THR A 90 -18.47 -27.59 3.13
CA THR A 90 -19.67 -26.83 3.50
C THR A 90 -19.31 -25.59 4.31
N GLU A 91 -20.20 -24.59 4.36
CA GLU A 91 -19.98 -23.36 5.15
C GLU A 91 -19.67 -23.68 6.63
N ALA A 92 -20.43 -24.60 7.24
CA ALA A 92 -20.19 -25.01 8.62
C ALA A 92 -18.83 -25.70 8.83
N GLU A 93 -18.36 -26.47 7.85
CA GLU A 93 -17.03 -27.07 7.88
C GLU A 93 -15.93 -26.01 7.76
N ILE A 94 -16.12 -25.01 6.90
CA ILE A 94 -15.18 -23.89 6.74
C ILE A 94 -15.12 -23.07 8.03
N GLN A 95 -16.26 -22.68 8.59
CA GLN A 95 -16.32 -21.93 9.86
C GLN A 95 -15.72 -22.75 11.02
N GLY A 96 -16.01 -24.05 11.08
CA GLY A 96 -15.45 -24.95 12.07
C GLY A 96 -13.93 -25.12 11.96
N PHE A 97 -13.39 -25.04 10.74
CA PHE A 97 -11.96 -25.15 10.44
C PHE A 97 -11.19 -23.84 10.67
N CYS A 98 -11.79 -22.69 10.33
CA CYS A 98 -11.13 -21.39 10.30
C CYS A 98 -11.02 -20.72 11.69
N ARG A 99 -10.20 -21.29 12.58
CA ARG A 99 -10.02 -20.85 13.97
C ARG A 99 -8.64 -20.21 14.20
N TRP A 100 -8.43 -19.02 13.66
CA TRP A 100 -7.20 -18.24 13.87
C TRP A 100 -7.50 -16.74 13.94
N GLU A 101 -6.49 -15.95 14.29
CA GLU A 101 -6.63 -14.49 14.41
C GLU A 101 -7.12 -13.86 13.11
N GLY A 102 -8.04 -12.90 13.24
CA GLY A 102 -8.65 -12.21 12.10
C GLY A 102 -9.86 -12.91 11.48
N THR A 103 -10.14 -14.18 11.81
CA THR A 103 -11.37 -14.84 11.30
C THR A 103 -12.60 -14.49 12.15
N LEU A 104 -13.78 -14.82 11.61
CA LEU A 104 -15.05 -14.71 12.32
C LEU A 104 -15.00 -15.38 13.70
N TRP A 105 -14.36 -16.55 13.81
CA TRP A 105 -14.24 -17.28 15.07
C TRP A 105 -13.51 -16.49 16.15
N ALA A 106 -12.44 -15.77 15.78
CA ALA A 106 -11.68 -14.95 16.73
C ALA A 106 -12.53 -13.79 17.26
N ARG A 107 -13.33 -13.15 16.40
CA ARG A 107 -14.27 -12.10 16.80
C ARG A 107 -15.34 -12.64 17.75
N GLU A 108 -16.04 -13.70 17.36
CA GLU A 108 -17.11 -14.29 18.18
C GLU A 108 -16.61 -14.76 19.56
N ARG A 109 -15.38 -15.29 19.60
CA ARG A 109 -14.72 -15.64 20.86
C ARG A 109 -14.51 -14.40 21.74
N TYR A 110 -13.94 -13.34 21.19
CA TYR A 110 -13.73 -12.09 21.91
C TYR A 110 -15.06 -11.51 22.42
N GLU A 111 -16.08 -11.46 21.57
CA GLU A 111 -17.38 -10.92 21.94
C GLU A 111 -18.05 -11.69 23.08
N ARG A 112 -17.92 -13.02 23.08
CA ARG A 112 -18.43 -13.87 24.15
C ARG A 112 -17.63 -13.71 25.43
N ASP A 113 -16.31 -13.66 25.34
CA ASP A 113 -15.42 -13.69 26.49
C ASP A 113 -15.43 -12.32 27.22
N GLU A 114 -15.51 -11.20 26.48
CA GLU A 114 -15.61 -9.83 27.04
C GLU A 114 -17.06 -9.34 27.24
N GLY A 115 -18.05 -9.99 26.64
CA GLY A 115 -19.45 -9.57 26.70
C GLY A 115 -19.76 -8.30 25.91
N VAL A 116 -18.91 -7.93 24.95
CA VAL A 116 -19.04 -6.74 24.07
C VAL A 116 -19.31 -7.19 22.64
N LYS A 117 -20.04 -6.39 21.85
CA LYS A 117 -20.16 -6.62 20.40
C LYS A 117 -19.19 -5.73 19.62
N VAL A 118 -18.51 -6.31 18.65
CA VAL A 118 -17.64 -5.58 17.72
C VAL A 118 -18.54 -5.05 16.60
N VAL A 119 -18.81 -3.76 16.63
CA VAL A 119 -19.62 -3.07 15.62
C VAL A 119 -18.69 -2.56 14.53
N ASP A 120 -19.04 -2.85 13.27
CA ASP A 120 -18.37 -2.30 12.10
C ASP A 120 -18.79 -0.83 11.92
N THR A 121 -17.83 0.07 12.09
CA THR A 121 -17.96 1.51 11.87
C THR A 121 -17.48 1.95 10.49
N THR A 122 -17.03 1.01 9.65
CA THR A 122 -16.60 1.30 8.27
C THR A 122 -17.72 1.99 7.51
N GLY A 123 -17.45 3.20 7.04
CA GLY A 123 -18.38 3.98 6.23
C GLY A 123 -19.50 4.69 6.99
N VAL A 124 -19.46 4.72 8.34
CA VAL A 124 -20.40 5.55 9.13
C VAL A 124 -20.25 7.05 8.81
N GLU A 125 -19.03 7.50 8.50
CA GLU A 125 -18.74 8.87 8.07
C GLU A 125 -19.06 9.14 6.58
N ILE A 126 -19.31 8.09 5.80
CA ILE A 126 -19.60 8.23 4.37
C ILE A 126 -21.11 8.50 4.23
N GLY A 127 -21.45 9.74 3.87
CA GLY A 127 -22.82 10.14 3.58
C GLY A 127 -23.44 9.36 2.40
N GLU A 128 -24.76 9.53 2.22
CA GLU A 128 -25.45 8.92 1.07
C GLU A 128 -24.78 9.29 -0.25
N TRP A 129 -24.72 8.34 -1.19
CA TRP A 129 -24.15 8.61 -2.51
C TRP A 129 -24.93 9.72 -3.21
N VAL A 130 -24.24 10.83 -3.51
CA VAL A 130 -24.82 12.00 -4.17
C VAL A 130 -24.58 11.92 -5.68
N ASP A 131 -25.64 11.80 -6.48
CA ASP A 131 -25.53 11.86 -7.95
C ASP A 131 -25.22 13.30 -8.40
N GLN A 132 -23.94 13.62 -8.60
CA GLN A 132 -23.50 14.94 -9.06
C GLN A 132 -24.10 15.37 -10.41
N ARG A 133 -24.66 14.44 -11.21
CA ARG A 133 -25.32 14.78 -12.49
C ARG A 133 -26.70 15.42 -12.29
N ARG A 134 -27.30 15.26 -11.11
CA ARG A 134 -28.62 15.85 -10.76
C ARG A 134 -28.50 17.28 -10.24
N PHE A 135 -27.30 17.72 -9.92
CA PHE A 135 -27.04 19.10 -9.55
C PHE A 135 -26.84 19.90 -10.83
N PRO A 136 -27.62 20.97 -11.05
CA PRO A 136 -27.34 21.88 -12.14
C PRO A 136 -25.92 22.42 -11.92
N LYS A 137 -24.99 22.04 -12.81
CA LYS A 137 -23.66 22.64 -12.82
C LYS A 137 -23.88 24.14 -12.90
N SER A 138 -23.57 24.87 -11.83
CA SER A 138 -23.48 26.31 -11.90
C SER A 138 -22.47 26.60 -13.01
N THR A 139 -22.94 27.23 -14.08
CA THR A 139 -22.16 27.57 -15.26
C THR A 139 -21.19 28.70 -14.91
N SER A 140 -20.26 28.50 -13.97
CA SER A 140 -19.00 29.23 -14.01
C SER A 140 -18.11 28.46 -14.98
N GLN A 141 -18.21 28.83 -16.26
CA GLN A 141 -17.25 28.44 -17.28
C GLN A 141 -15.87 29.01 -16.90
N SER A 142 -15.19 28.37 -15.97
CA SER A 142 -13.73 28.44 -15.94
C SER A 142 -13.27 27.48 -17.02
N GLN A 143 -13.14 28.03 -18.24
CA GLN A 143 -12.53 27.33 -19.35
C GLN A 143 -11.18 26.79 -18.88
N ILE A 144 -11.05 25.47 -18.84
CA ILE A 144 -9.73 24.84 -18.73
C ILE A 144 -9.02 25.20 -20.01
N ASN A 145 -8.20 26.25 -19.95
CA ASN A 145 -7.38 26.70 -21.06
C ASN A 145 -6.24 25.70 -21.22
N VAL A 146 -6.48 24.62 -21.96
CA VAL A 146 -5.40 23.74 -22.42
C VAL A 146 -4.57 24.54 -23.42
N LYS A 147 -3.54 25.25 -22.92
CA LYS A 147 -2.53 25.89 -23.77
C LYS A 147 -1.58 24.80 -24.27
N THR A 148 -1.99 24.09 -25.31
CA THR A 148 -1.10 23.27 -26.12
C THR A 148 -0.87 23.96 -27.46
N ASP A 149 -0.09 25.04 -27.43
CA ASP A 149 0.65 25.50 -28.59
C ASP A 149 2.06 25.80 -28.07
N ILE A 150 2.92 24.79 -28.17
CA ILE A 150 4.36 24.95 -28.01
C ILE A 150 4.91 25.00 -29.43
N GLU A 151 4.96 26.20 -30.01
CA GLU A 151 5.77 26.46 -31.19
C GLU A 151 7.21 26.66 -30.72
N VAL A 152 8.05 25.64 -30.91
CA VAL A 152 9.49 25.75 -30.68
C VAL A 152 10.12 26.34 -31.94
N GLU A 153 10.27 27.66 -31.98
CA GLU A 153 11.22 28.30 -32.88
C GLU A 153 12.61 28.15 -32.27
N ILE A 154 13.45 27.32 -32.88
CA ILE A 154 14.82 27.07 -32.42
C ILE A 154 15.67 28.28 -32.84
N GLU A 155 15.64 29.34 -32.05
CA GLU A 155 16.55 30.48 -32.21
C GLU A 155 17.87 30.17 -31.50
N GLN A 156 18.92 29.86 -32.27
CA GLN A 156 20.29 29.81 -31.73
C GLN A 156 20.75 31.24 -31.44
N VAL A 157 20.73 31.66 -30.18
CA VAL A 157 21.31 32.95 -29.80
C VAL A 157 22.24 32.83 -28.60
N ALA A 158 23.44 33.34 -28.82
CA ALA A 158 24.55 33.39 -27.91
C ALA A 158 24.21 34.09 -26.58
N ALA A 159 24.84 33.58 -25.52
CA ALA A 159 24.77 34.07 -24.16
C ALA A 159 24.91 35.59 -24.05
N THR A 160 23.99 36.24 -23.34
CA THR A 160 24.31 37.43 -22.53
C THR A 160 23.29 37.65 -21.40
N THR A 161 23.84 37.66 -20.19
CA THR A 161 23.39 38.20 -18.90
C THR A 161 22.32 39.30 -18.93
N SER A 162 21.27 39.14 -18.11
CA SER A 162 20.80 40.19 -17.17
C SER A 162 19.72 39.66 -16.22
N ARG A 163 20.03 39.68 -14.91
CA ARG A 163 19.06 39.60 -13.81
C ARG A 163 18.64 41.03 -13.45
N GLN A 164 17.34 41.25 -13.19
CA GLN A 164 16.78 42.08 -12.10
C GLN A 164 15.25 41.86 -12.00
N PRO A 165 14.63 42.16 -10.84
CA PRO A 165 13.47 41.43 -10.30
C PRO A 165 12.18 42.26 -10.25
N ASP A 166 11.01 41.62 -10.35
CA ASP A 166 9.69 42.20 -10.05
C ASP A 166 8.94 41.22 -9.12
N GLN A 167 8.85 41.53 -7.82
CA GLN A 167 7.76 42.24 -7.13
C GLN A 167 6.52 41.37 -6.82
N ASP A 168 6.52 40.90 -5.57
CA ASP A 168 5.43 40.54 -4.67
C ASP A 168 4.00 40.46 -5.23
N THR A 169 3.45 39.25 -5.21
CA THR A 169 2.01 39.03 -5.02
C THR A 169 1.79 38.68 -3.55
N GLN A 170 1.13 39.59 -2.82
CA GLN A 170 0.71 39.40 -1.44
C GLN A 170 -0.17 38.16 -1.30
N MET A 171 0.26 37.19 -0.47
CA MET A 171 -0.59 36.10 0.00
C MET A 171 -1.04 36.46 1.41
N GLN A 172 -2.35 36.58 1.57
CA GLN A 172 -3.02 36.81 2.82
C GLN A 172 -3.00 35.51 3.63
N ASP A 173 -2.49 35.62 4.85
CA ASP A 173 -2.34 34.59 5.86
C ASP A 173 -3.72 34.23 6.42
N ASP A 174 -4.14 32.97 6.25
CA ASP A 174 -5.19 32.37 7.06
C ASP A 174 -4.49 31.26 7.87
N GLU A 175 -4.15 31.61 9.11
CA GLU A 175 -3.58 30.73 10.13
C GLU A 175 -4.63 29.68 10.55
N GLU A 176 -4.47 28.44 10.10
CA GLU A 176 -4.98 27.27 10.85
C GLU A 176 -3.79 26.33 11.12
N ASP A 177 -3.42 26.27 12.40
CA ASP A 177 -2.36 25.45 12.98
C ASP A 177 -2.48 23.97 12.59
N GLU A 178 -1.56 23.48 11.76
CA GLU A 178 -1.13 22.08 11.78
C GLU A 178 0.35 22.07 12.17
N GLU A 179 0.63 21.68 13.44
CA GLU A 179 1.96 21.29 13.89
C GLU A 179 2.44 20.12 13.00
N SER A 180 3.11 20.47 11.91
CA SER A 180 3.75 19.54 10.99
C SER A 180 5.13 19.18 11.51
N ASP A 181 5.38 17.88 11.64
CA ASP A 181 6.63 17.22 12.04
C ASP A 181 7.82 17.58 11.11
N GLU A 182 8.33 18.81 11.19
CA GLU A 182 9.50 19.28 10.41
C GLU A 182 10.84 18.75 10.95
N GLU A 183 10.88 18.18 12.16
CA GLU A 183 12.14 17.74 12.79
C GLU A 183 12.67 16.38 12.30
N GLU A 184 11.88 15.55 11.60
CA GLU A 184 12.33 14.21 11.17
C GLU A 184 12.87 14.15 9.71
N LEU A 185 12.69 15.21 8.92
CA LEU A 185 13.18 15.27 7.54
C LEU A 185 14.67 15.67 7.43
N ASP A 186 15.22 16.32 8.45
CA ASP A 186 16.61 16.76 8.51
C ASP A 186 17.62 15.63 8.81
N ALA A 187 17.14 14.45 9.18
CA ALA A 187 17.99 13.28 9.48
C ALA A 187 18.26 12.37 8.26
N SER A 188 17.69 12.68 7.09
CA SER A 188 17.88 11.85 5.89
C SER A 188 19.21 12.15 5.20
N VAL A 189 20.14 11.19 5.27
CA VAL A 189 21.44 11.20 4.55
C VAL A 189 21.25 11.45 3.05
N GLY A 190 20.11 11.04 2.48
CA GLY A 190 19.80 11.24 1.06
C GLY A 190 19.59 12.71 0.66
N PHE A 191 19.07 13.55 1.55
CA PHE A 191 18.80 14.96 1.25
C PHE A 191 20.09 15.78 1.18
N SER A 192 20.98 15.62 2.16
CA SER A 192 22.26 16.32 2.19
C SER A 192 23.16 15.95 1.01
N LEU A 193 23.14 14.68 0.58
CA LEU A 193 23.86 14.21 -0.60
C LEU A 193 23.27 14.77 -1.90
N ASN A 194 21.94 14.73 -2.05
CA ASN A 194 21.25 15.28 -3.23
C ASN A 194 21.51 16.79 -3.40
N ALA A 195 21.47 17.55 -2.30
CA ALA A 195 21.79 18.97 -2.31
C ALA A 195 23.23 19.24 -2.77
N ARG A 196 24.19 18.44 -2.32
CA ARG A 196 25.61 18.55 -2.71
C ARG A 196 25.82 18.22 -4.19
N LEU A 197 25.13 17.19 -4.70
CA LEU A 197 25.17 16.81 -6.11
C LEU A 197 24.60 17.89 -7.03
N LEU A 198 23.46 18.48 -6.65
CA LEU A 198 22.84 19.59 -7.39
C LEU A 198 23.74 20.82 -7.42
N GLN A 199 24.37 21.16 -6.30
CA GLN A 199 25.31 22.27 -6.21
C GLN A 199 26.57 22.04 -7.08
N ALA A 200 27.14 20.83 -7.05
CA ALA A 200 28.28 20.48 -7.88
C ALA A 200 27.95 20.47 -9.38
N ALA A 201 26.73 20.07 -9.76
CA ALA A 201 26.23 20.15 -11.14
C ALA A 201 26.10 21.59 -11.61
N ALA A 202 25.51 22.47 -10.80
CA ALA A 202 25.35 23.90 -11.11
C ALA A 202 26.70 24.62 -11.27
N LEU A 203 27.72 24.25 -10.49
CA LEU A 203 29.07 24.80 -10.61
C LEU A 203 29.79 24.33 -11.89
N ARG A 204 29.59 23.08 -12.30
CA ARG A 204 30.11 22.57 -13.58
C ARG A 204 29.44 23.22 -14.79
N GLU A 205 28.14 23.47 -14.72
CA GLU A 205 27.42 24.21 -15.76
C GLU A 205 27.92 25.66 -15.91
N GLN A 206 28.39 26.27 -14.81
CA GLN A 206 29.07 27.57 -14.80
C GLN A 206 30.55 27.50 -15.26
N GLY A 207 31.00 26.34 -15.74
CA GLY A 207 32.35 26.12 -16.28
C GLY A 207 33.43 25.89 -15.23
N ALA A 208 33.09 25.72 -13.95
CA ALA A 208 34.05 25.35 -12.92
C ALA A 208 34.34 23.86 -12.99
N ASN A 209 35.63 23.48 -13.06
CA ASN A 209 36.03 22.07 -13.04
C ASN A 209 35.99 21.52 -11.61
N VAL A 210 34.78 21.21 -11.14
CA VAL A 210 34.55 20.58 -9.83
C VAL A 210 34.66 19.06 -9.99
N PRO A 211 35.57 18.38 -9.26
CA PRO A 211 35.67 16.92 -9.26
C PRO A 211 34.33 16.26 -8.90
N MET A 212 34.08 15.05 -9.38
CA MET A 212 32.89 14.30 -8.96
C MET A 212 33.01 13.93 -7.47
N ASP A 213 31.86 13.91 -6.78
CA ASP A 213 31.82 13.65 -5.35
C ASP A 213 32.31 12.20 -5.09
N PRO A 214 33.30 11.99 -4.19
CA PRO A 214 33.89 10.68 -3.95
C PRO A 214 32.88 9.61 -3.50
N GLU A 215 31.83 9.99 -2.77
CA GLU A 215 30.80 9.07 -2.30
C GLU A 215 29.89 8.62 -3.46
N TRP A 216 29.66 9.52 -4.43
CA TRP A 216 28.91 9.23 -5.64
C TRP A 216 29.69 8.34 -6.62
N GLU A 217 31.00 8.58 -6.75
CA GLU A 217 31.88 7.72 -7.53
C GLU A 217 31.95 6.30 -6.94
N GLN A 218 32.01 6.18 -5.61
CA GLN A 218 32.02 4.89 -4.93
C GLN A 218 30.68 4.16 -5.09
N TYR A 219 29.55 4.88 -4.99
CA TYR A 219 28.23 4.32 -5.26
C TYR A 219 28.07 3.80 -6.70
N LEU A 220 28.52 4.56 -7.71
CA LEU A 220 28.49 4.12 -9.10
C LEU A 220 29.38 2.89 -9.33
N LYS A 221 30.55 2.85 -8.69
CA LYS A 221 31.44 1.70 -8.76
C LYS A 221 30.79 0.45 -8.16
N GLU A 222 30.17 0.56 -6.99
CA GLU A 222 29.44 -0.54 -6.35
C GLU A 222 28.22 -0.99 -7.18
N ALA A 223 27.49 -0.05 -7.80
CA ALA A 223 26.37 -0.35 -8.69
C ALA A 223 26.82 -1.06 -9.99
N GLN A 224 27.99 -0.70 -10.51
CA GLN A 224 28.61 -1.39 -11.66
C GLN A 224 29.09 -2.79 -11.30
N GLU A 225 29.72 -2.97 -10.14
CA GLU A 225 30.15 -4.28 -9.62
C GLU A 225 28.96 -5.20 -9.32
N ARG A 226 27.80 -4.63 -8.98
CA ARG A 226 26.53 -5.35 -8.75
C ARG A 226 25.76 -5.67 -10.03
N GLY A 227 26.21 -5.16 -11.19
CA GLY A 227 25.61 -5.41 -12.50
C GLY A 227 24.27 -4.70 -12.73
N GLU A 228 23.98 -3.64 -11.97
CA GLU A 228 22.70 -2.92 -12.04
C GLU A 228 22.72 -1.74 -13.02
N LEU A 229 23.91 -1.34 -13.47
CA LEU A 229 24.10 -0.34 -14.52
C LEU A 229 24.23 -1.05 -15.87
N ASN A 230 23.11 -1.21 -16.59
CA ASN A 230 23.14 -1.53 -18.02
C ASN A 230 23.48 -0.24 -18.79
N ILE A 231 24.76 -0.05 -19.09
CA ILE A 231 25.25 0.89 -20.11
C ILE A 231 25.55 0.09 -21.38
#